data_AF-A0A2R7R183-F1
#
_entry.id   AF-A0A2R7R183-F1
#
_cell.length_a   1.000
_cell.length_b   1.000
_cell.length_c   1.000
_cell.angle_alpha   90.00
_cell.angle_beta   90.00
_cell.angle_gamma   90.00
#
_symmetry.space_group_name_H-M   'P 1'
#
loop_
_entity.id
_entity.type
_entity.pdbx_description
1 polymer ?
#
loop_
_entity_poly.entity_id
_entity_poly.type
_entity_poly.pdbx_seq_one_letter_code
_entity_poly.pdbx_strand_id
1 'polypeptide(L)'
;PVAFSVPNLASALPALFPTEHRYSAMGIAYNLAVAIFGGTAPFIIASLIELTGDDMAIAYYLMTVAAVAAVAIWFLPESARRHLPGSMPSVDSEEAARKLVETQDNNPLLDLASLPFESSFEIARAEHKGRPGKPTVM
;
A
#
# COMPACT_ATOMS: atom_id res chain seq x y z
N PRO A 1 -6.46 -17.76 15.74
CA PRO A 1 -7.34 -17.34 14.63
C PRO A 1 -7.17 -15.85 14.24
N VAL A 2 -7.26 -14.91 15.19
CA VAL A 2 -7.19 -13.46 14.91
C VAL A 2 -5.80 -12.99 14.42
N ALA A 3 -4.74 -13.70 14.83
CA ALA A 3 -3.36 -13.40 14.47
C ALA A 3 -3.02 -13.59 12.98
N PHE A 4 -3.86 -14.27 12.18
CA PHE A 4 -3.61 -14.45 10.73
C PHE A 4 -4.35 -13.43 9.86
N SER A 5 -5.49 -12.89 10.34
CA SER A 5 -6.34 -12.00 9.52
C SER A 5 -5.89 -10.54 9.57
N VAL A 6 -5.46 -10.06 10.74
CA VAL A 6 -4.99 -8.68 10.94
C VAL A 6 -3.67 -8.35 10.21
N PRO A 7 -2.65 -9.24 10.17
CA PRO A 7 -1.38 -8.94 9.50
C PRO A 7 -1.51 -8.81 7.98
N ASN A 8 -2.46 -9.50 7.36
CA ASN A 8 -2.68 -9.39 5.92
C ASN A 8 -3.06 -7.96 5.52
N LEU A 9 -3.99 -7.35 6.27
CA LEU A 9 -4.39 -5.96 6.06
C LEU A 9 -3.23 -4.99 6.31
N ALA A 10 -2.45 -5.24 7.37
CA ALA A 10 -1.29 -4.42 7.72
C ALA A 10 -0.15 -4.51 6.69
N SER A 11 -0.05 -5.62 5.94
CA SER A 11 0.99 -5.84 4.92
C SER A 11 0.58 -5.28 3.55
N ALA A 12 -0.69 -5.48 3.15
CA ALA A 12 -1.17 -5.11 1.82
C ALA A 12 -1.51 -3.62 1.69
N LEU A 13 -2.15 -3.01 2.70
CA LEU A 13 -2.59 -1.61 2.62
C LEU A 13 -1.44 -0.61 2.39
N PRO A 14 -0.29 -0.71 3.08
CA PRO A 14 0.79 0.24 2.87
C PRO A 14 1.46 0.05 1.50
N ALA A 15 1.38 -1.13 0.91
CA ALA A 15 1.99 -1.44 -0.39
C ALA A 15 1.29 -0.72 -1.56
N LEU A 16 0.07 -0.25 -1.35
CA LEU A 16 -0.74 0.46 -2.34
C LEU A 16 -0.40 1.96 -2.43
N PHE A 17 0.31 2.49 -1.43
CA PHE A 17 0.68 3.90 -1.38
C PHE A 17 2.18 4.09 -1.67
N PRO A 18 2.57 5.18 -2.39
CA PRO A 18 3.97 5.55 -2.58
C PRO A 18 4.71 5.64 -1.25
N THR A 19 5.94 5.13 -1.24
CA THR A 19 6.74 5.00 -0.01
C THR A 19 6.92 6.32 0.75
N GLU A 20 7.01 7.44 0.03
CA GLU A 20 7.12 8.81 0.55
C GLU A 20 5.89 9.32 1.33
N HIS A 21 4.69 8.80 1.04
CA HIS A 21 3.43 9.30 1.62
C HIS A 21 2.58 8.21 2.27
N ARG A 22 3.07 6.98 2.32
CA ARG A 22 2.41 5.78 2.82
C ARG A 22 1.72 5.96 4.17
N TYR A 23 2.43 6.47 5.17
CA TYR A 23 1.88 6.63 6.52
C TYR A 23 0.82 7.73 6.60
N SER A 24 1.05 8.87 5.93
CA SER A 24 0.12 9.98 5.91
C SER A 24 -1.17 9.62 5.17
N ALA A 25 -1.05 9.00 3.99
CA ALA A 25 -2.19 8.55 3.20
C ALA A 25 -3.02 7.50 3.95
N MET A 26 -2.36 6.52 4.58
CA MET A 26 -3.04 5.51 5.40
C MET A 26 -3.75 6.13 6.60
N GLY A 27 -3.09 7.05 7.31
CA GLY A 27 -3.68 7.74 8.46
C GLY A 27 -4.90 8.59 8.08
N ILE A 28 -4.83 9.32 6.96
CA ILE A 28 -5.96 10.12 6.46
C ILE A 28 -7.13 9.21 6.08
N ALA A 29 -6.88 8.15 5.30
CA ALA A 29 -7.92 7.23 4.87
C ALA A 29 -8.61 6.55 6.07
N TYR A 30 -7.82 6.08 7.05
CA TYR A 30 -8.36 5.46 8.27
C TYR A 30 -9.20 6.45 9.09
N ASN A 31 -8.66 7.63 9.38
CA ASN A 31 -9.36 8.61 10.21
C ASN A 31 -10.63 9.12 9.53
N LEU A 32 -10.62 9.30 8.20
CA LEU A 32 -11.80 9.71 7.46
C LEU A 32 -12.89 8.62 7.52
N ALA A 33 -12.51 7.35 7.33
CA ALA A 33 -13.44 6.24 7.45
C ALA A 33 -14.04 6.15 8.86
N VAL A 34 -13.21 6.25 9.90
CA VAL A 34 -13.68 6.25 11.30
C VAL A 34 -14.56 7.46 11.59
N ALA A 35 -14.24 8.65 11.08
CA ALA A 35 -15.04 9.85 11.28
C ALA A 35 -16.45 9.71 10.66
N ILE A 36 -16.54 9.13 9.46
CA ILE A 36 -17.82 8.93 8.77
C ILE A 36 -18.61 7.80 9.44
N PHE A 37 -18.00 6.63 9.63
CA PHE A 37 -18.71 5.41 10.05
C PHE A 37 -18.80 5.23 11.57
N GLY A 38 -18.03 5.97 12.36
CA GLY A 38 -17.97 5.81 13.81
C GLY A 38 -19.30 6.08 14.52
N GLY A 39 -20.14 6.96 13.97
CA GLY A 39 -21.49 7.24 14.48
C GLY A 39 -22.61 6.85 13.53
N THR A 40 -22.38 6.89 12.21
CA THR A 40 -23.43 6.66 11.22
C THR A 40 -23.81 5.18 11.10
N ALA A 41 -22.85 4.25 11.22
CA ALA A 41 -23.14 2.83 11.18
C ALA A 41 -24.09 2.36 12.30
N PRO A 42 -23.81 2.64 13.60
CA PRO A 42 -24.73 2.26 14.67
C PRO A 42 -26.08 2.99 14.56
N PHE A 43 -26.11 4.23 14.08
CA PHE A 43 -27.36 4.96 13.84
C PHE A 43 -28.22 4.28 12.76
N ILE A 44 -27.64 3.96 11.60
CA ILE A 44 -28.35 3.28 10.50
C ILE A 44 -28.89 1.92 10.97
N ILE A 45 -28.05 1.14 11.67
CA ILE A 45 -28.43 -0.15 12.21
C ILE A 45 -29.61 0.00 13.18
N ALA A 46 -29.56 0.94 14.12
CA ALA A 46 -30.62 1.16 15.08
C ALA A 46 -31.93 1.56 14.39
N SER A 47 -31.87 2.48 13.42
CA SER A 47 -33.05 2.85 12.62
C SER A 47 -33.60 1.68 11.82
N LEU A 48 -32.74 0.81 11.30
CA LEU A 48 -33.17 -0.36 10.54
C LEU A 48 -33.92 -1.34 11.43
N ILE A 49 -33.42 -1.61 12.64
CA ILE A 49 -34.08 -2.46 13.64
C ILE A 49 -35.43 -1.85 14.06
N GLU A 50 -35.48 -0.54 14.34
CA GLU A 50 -36.71 0.13 14.78
C GLU A 50 -37.81 0.07 13.71
N LEU A 51 -37.44 0.16 12.43
CA LEU A 51 -38.37 0.11 11.30
C LEU A 51 -38.81 -1.32 10.95
N THR A 52 -37.92 -2.31 11.04
CA THR A 52 -38.23 -3.70 10.63
C THR A 52 -38.70 -4.57 11.78
N GLY A 53 -38.34 -4.24 13.03
CA GLY A 53 -38.51 -5.10 14.20
C GLY A 53 -37.61 -6.35 14.17
N ASP A 54 -36.62 -6.41 13.28
CA ASP A 54 -35.76 -7.58 13.08
C ASP A 54 -34.32 -7.31 13.57
N ASP A 55 -33.91 -8.06 14.60
CA ASP A 55 -32.56 -8.01 15.15
C ASP A 55 -31.48 -8.46 14.14
N MET A 56 -31.86 -9.19 13.08
CA MET A 56 -30.94 -9.57 12.00
C MET A 56 -30.59 -8.42 11.07
N ALA A 57 -31.18 -7.23 11.24
CA ALA A 57 -30.81 -6.02 10.51
C ALA A 57 -29.31 -5.72 10.56
N ILE A 58 -28.65 -6.00 11.69
CA ILE A 58 -27.17 -5.89 11.84
C ILE A 58 -26.46 -6.79 10.83
N ALA A 59 -26.91 -8.04 10.70
CA ALA A 59 -26.30 -9.01 9.81
C ALA A 59 -26.46 -8.60 8.34
N TYR A 60 -27.65 -8.14 7.93
CA TYR A 60 -27.90 -7.66 6.57
C TYR A 60 -27.07 -6.43 6.22
N TYR A 61 -26.94 -5.49 7.16
CA TYR A 61 -26.07 -4.33 6.99
C TYR A 61 -24.60 -4.75 6.79
N LEU A 62 -24.08 -5.63 7.65
CA LEU A 62 -22.70 -6.11 7.55
C LEU A 62 -22.44 -6.88 6.25
N MET A 63 -23.36 -7.73 5.81
CA MET A 63 -23.23 -8.44 4.53
C MET A 63 -23.20 -7.48 3.35
N THR A 64 -24.03 -6.44 3.37
CA THR A 64 -24.07 -5.42 2.31
C THR A 64 -22.77 -4.63 2.26
N VAL A 65 -22.28 -4.15 3.41
CA VAL A 65 -21.01 -3.42 3.49
C VAL A 65 -19.83 -4.31 3.07
N ALA A 66 -19.83 -5.59 3.46
CA ALA A 66 -18.81 -6.55 3.05
C ALA A 66 -18.81 -6.78 1.53
N ALA A 67 -19.99 -6.86 0.90
CA ALA A 67 -20.09 -6.98 -0.55
C ALA A 67 -19.51 -5.75 -1.27
N VAL A 68 -19.82 -4.55 -0.78
CA VAL A 68 -19.24 -3.29 -1.32
C VAL A 68 -17.72 -3.27 -1.15
N ALA A 69 -17.21 -3.69 0.02
CA ALA A 69 -15.78 -3.78 0.27
C ALA A 69 -15.10 -4.81 -0.65
N ALA A 70 -15.73 -5.95 -0.92
CA ALA A 70 -15.22 -6.96 -1.84
C ALA A 70 -15.10 -6.41 -3.27
N VAL A 71 -16.10 -5.65 -3.72
CA VAL A 71 -16.04 -4.96 -5.02
C VAL A 71 -14.89 -3.95 -5.04
N ALA A 72 -14.70 -3.17 -3.97
CA ALA A 72 -13.59 -2.22 -3.88
C ALA A 72 -12.21 -2.92 -3.95
N ILE A 73 -12.06 -4.05 -3.26
CA ILE A 73 -10.84 -4.87 -3.27
C ILE A 73 -10.56 -5.44 -4.68
N TRP A 74 -11.60 -5.78 -5.44
CA TRP A 74 -11.44 -6.28 -6.81
C TRP A 74 -10.71 -5.29 -7.72
N PHE A 75 -10.87 -3.98 -7.50
CA PHE A 75 -10.21 -2.95 -8.29
C PHE A 75 -8.80 -2.58 -7.76
N LEU A 76 -8.35 -3.22 -6.67
CA LEU A 76 -7.07 -2.92 -6.06
C LEU A 76 -5.93 -3.58 -6.86
N PRO A 77 -4.83 -2.85 -7.14
CA PRO A 77 -3.71 -3.43 -7.87
C PRO A 77 -3.02 -4.52 -7.02
N GLU A 78 -2.65 -5.63 -7.66
CA GLU A 78 -1.87 -6.69 -7.03
C GLU A 78 -0.45 -6.20 -6.75
N SER A 79 -0.10 -6.13 -5.46
CA SER A 79 1.21 -5.68 -4.97
C SER A 79 2.18 -6.83 -4.70
N ALA A 80 1.73 -8.09 -4.75
CA ALA A 80 2.58 -9.23 -4.45
C ALA A 80 3.75 -9.37 -5.44
N ARG A 81 4.93 -9.70 -4.90
CA ARG A 81 6.18 -9.95 -5.65
C ARG A 81 6.70 -8.79 -6.51
N ARG A 82 6.15 -7.58 -6.32
CA ARG A 82 6.66 -6.35 -6.91
C ARG A 82 7.36 -5.52 -5.84
N HIS A 83 8.29 -4.67 -6.28
CA HIS A 83 8.87 -3.66 -5.40
C HIS A 83 7.80 -2.64 -5.02
N LEU A 84 8.00 -1.98 -3.88
CA LEU A 84 7.04 -0.99 -3.41
C LEU A 84 7.17 0.27 -4.30
N PRO A 85 6.05 0.91 -4.69
CA PRO A 85 6.09 2.11 -5.50
C PRO A 85 6.94 3.21 -4.84
N GLY A 86 7.82 3.85 -5.63
CA GLY A 86 8.74 4.89 -5.16
C GLY A 86 9.91 4.37 -4.32
N SER A 87 10.18 3.06 -4.33
CA SER A 87 11.36 2.48 -3.68
C SER A 87 12.18 1.63 -4.64
N MET A 88 13.48 1.52 -4.37
CA MET A 88 14.36 0.61 -5.10
C MET A 88 14.02 -0.84 -4.73
N PRO A 89 14.16 -1.80 -5.67
CA PRO A 89 13.98 -3.22 -5.37
C PRO A 89 14.96 -3.69 -4.30
N SER A 90 14.47 -4.40 -3.29
CA SER A 90 15.31 -4.98 -2.24
C SER A 90 16.01 -6.24 -2.75
N VAL A 91 17.33 -6.22 -2.75
CA VAL A 91 18.20 -7.34 -3.10
C VAL A 91 19.12 -7.66 -1.92
N ASP A 92 19.40 -8.93 -1.68
CA ASP A 92 20.21 -9.41 -0.56
C ASP A 92 21.71 -9.44 -0.85
N SER A 93 22.08 -9.35 -2.13
CA SER A 93 23.44 -9.52 -2.62
C SER A 93 23.68 -8.69 -3.89
N GLU A 94 24.94 -8.32 -4.12
CA GLU A 94 25.34 -7.59 -5.32
C GLU A 94 25.09 -8.42 -6.60
N GLU A 95 25.24 -9.75 -6.50
CA GLU A 95 24.96 -10.67 -7.61
C GLU A 95 23.47 -10.66 -7.98
N ALA A 96 22.56 -10.68 -6.98
CA ALA A 96 21.12 -10.54 -7.22
C ALA A 96 20.77 -9.18 -7.83
N ALA A 97 21.45 -8.11 -7.42
CA ALA A 97 21.30 -6.78 -8.01
C ALA A 97 21.65 -6.76 -9.50
N ARG A 98 22.82 -7.34 -9.86
CA ARG A 98 23.26 -7.41 -11.26
C ARG A 98 22.27 -8.20 -12.12
N LYS A 99 21.83 -9.36 -11.64
CA LYS A 99 20.84 -10.19 -12.34
C LYS A 99 19.49 -9.47 -12.53
N LEU A 100 19.07 -8.66 -11.56
CA LEU A 100 17.86 -7.86 -11.67
C LEU A 100 17.98 -6.78 -12.76
N VAL A 101 19.14 -6.11 -12.82
CA VAL A 101 19.46 -5.12 -13.87
C VAL A 101 19.57 -5.79 -15.24
N GLU A 102 20.21 -6.95 -15.34
CA GLU A 102 20.32 -7.72 -16.59
C GLU A 102 18.95 -8.10 -17.17
N THR A 103 17.96 -8.35 -16.31
CA THR A 103 16.61 -8.77 -16.72
C THR A 103 15.60 -7.61 -16.77
N GLN A 104 16.03 -6.37 -16.53
CA GLN A 104 15.13 -5.23 -16.29
C GLN A 104 14.15 -4.95 -17.45
N ASP A 105 14.60 -5.11 -18.70
CA ASP A 105 13.80 -4.79 -19.89
C ASP A 105 12.68 -5.80 -20.15
N ASN A 106 12.82 -7.03 -19.61
CA ASN A 106 11.91 -8.14 -19.87
C ASN A 106 11.23 -8.67 -18.60
N ASN A 107 11.42 -8.02 -17.45
CA ASN A 107 10.90 -8.48 -16.17
C ASN A 107 9.53 -7.84 -15.86
N PRO A 108 8.40 -8.59 -15.94
CA PRO A 108 7.06 -8.05 -15.68
C PRO A 108 6.81 -7.68 -14.20
N LEU A 109 7.72 -8.07 -13.30
CA LEU A 109 7.68 -7.76 -11.87
C LEU A 109 8.46 -6.49 -11.52
N LEU A 110 9.21 -5.92 -12.47
CA LEU A 110 9.97 -4.69 -12.29
C LEU A 110 9.25 -3.56 -13.02
N ASP A 111 8.72 -2.61 -12.26
CA ASP A 111 8.07 -1.42 -12.80
C ASP A 111 9.06 -0.25 -12.79
N LEU A 112 9.72 -0.03 -13.93
CA LEU A 112 10.71 1.03 -14.08
C LEU A 112 10.12 2.44 -13.89
N ALA A 113 8.81 2.62 -14.15
CA ALA A 113 8.18 3.92 -14.04
C ALA A 113 7.94 4.36 -12.58
N SER A 114 7.89 3.41 -11.64
CA SER A 114 7.75 3.71 -10.22
C SER A 114 9.09 3.81 -9.47
N LEU A 115 10.22 3.72 -10.18
CA LEU A 115 11.54 3.82 -9.58
C LEU A 115 11.93 5.27 -9.24
N PRO A 116 12.57 5.50 -8.08
CA PRO A 116 12.92 6.83 -7.60
C PRO A 116 14.22 7.37 -8.22
N PHE A 117 14.42 7.27 -9.54
CA PHE A 117 15.68 7.66 -10.16
C PHE A 117 16.00 9.15 -9.98
N GLU A 118 15.04 10.03 -10.23
CA GLU A 118 15.23 11.49 -10.10
C GLU A 118 15.63 11.90 -8.67
N SER A 119 14.96 11.36 -7.65
CA SER A 119 15.27 11.68 -6.25
C SER A 119 16.58 11.04 -5.78
N SER A 120 16.91 9.84 -6.27
CA SER A 120 18.16 9.15 -5.96
C SER A 120 19.38 9.86 -6.56
N PHE A 121 19.28 10.35 -7.79
CA PHE A 121 20.36 11.08 -8.44
C PHE A 121 20.65 12.43 -7.76
N GLU A 122 19.62 13.15 -7.30
CA GLU A 122 19.81 14.38 -6.52
C GLU A 122 20.56 14.11 -5.20
N ILE A 123 20.21 13.04 -4.47
CA ILE A 123 20.92 12.63 -3.25
C ILE A 123 22.36 12.21 -3.55
N ALA A 124 22.56 11.35 -4.56
CA ALA A 124 23.90 10.87 -4.94
C ALA A 124 24.80 12.03 -5.42
N ARG A 125 24.24 12.99 -6.17
CA ARG A 125 24.95 14.19 -6.63
C ARG A 125 25.27 15.13 -5.47
N ALA A 126 24.36 15.30 -4.51
CA ALA A 126 24.61 16.07 -3.29
C ALA A 126 25.71 15.42 -2.42
N GLU A 127 25.68 14.10 -2.23
CA GLU A 127 26.74 13.35 -1.54
C GLU A 127 28.09 13.47 -2.27
N HIS A 128 28.11 13.37 -3.60
CA HIS A 128 29.32 13.51 -4.39
C HIS A 128 29.92 14.92 -4.31
N LYS A 129 29.06 15.95 -4.29
CA LYS A 129 29.49 17.36 -4.16
C LYS A 129 30.10 17.66 -2.79
N GLY A 130 29.76 16.88 -1.76
CA GLY A 130 30.34 16.95 -0.41
C GLY A 130 31.58 16.09 -0.18
N ARG A 131 31.94 15.18 -1.09
CA ARG A 131 33.10 14.28 -0.95
C ARG A 131 34.34 14.88 -1.65
N PRO A 132 35.44 15.18 -0.93
CA PRO A 132 36.71 15.51 -1.59
C PRO A 132 37.18 14.29 -2.40
N GLY A 133 37.55 14.55 -3.66
CA GLY A 133 37.73 13.60 -4.75
C GLY A 133 38.18 12.18 -4.37
N LYS A 134 37.39 11.18 -4.79
CA LYS A 134 37.92 9.86 -5.13
C LYS A 134 37.73 9.64 -6.64
N PRO A 135 38.73 9.06 -7.34
CA PRO A 135 38.67 8.90 -8.78
C PRO A 135 37.60 7.87 -9.15
N THR A 136 36.81 8.21 -10.16
CA THR A 136 35.88 7.33 -10.86
C THR A 136 36.66 6.16 -11.47
N VAL A 137 36.32 4.93 -11.09
CA VAL A 137 36.77 3.73 -11.82
C VAL A 137 35.76 3.50 -12.94
N MET A 138 36.24 3.62 -14.18
CA MET A 138 35.56 3.18 -15.41
C MET A 138 35.44 1.66 -15.46
#